data_AF-A0A7J4TH35-F1
#
_entry.id   AF-A0A7J4TH35-F1
#
_cell.length_a   1.000
_cell.length_b   1.000
_cell.length_c   1.000
_cell.angle_alpha   90.00
_cell.angle_beta   90.00
_cell.angle_gamma   90.00
#
_symmetry.space_group_name_H-M   'P 1'
#
loop_
_entity.id
_entity.type
_entity.pdbx_description
1 polymer ?
#
loop_
_entity_poly.entity_id
_entity_poly.type
_entity_poly.pdbx_seq_one_letter_code
_entity_poly.pdbx_strand_id
1 'polypeptide(L)' 'MKCPVCDSESYEILKSKGKNIKEVLLKCNECGNTFRETIKIPKMVEIRVIISKFEESLKKTIKLYPDEILEIGEVLMV' A
#
# COMPACT_ATOMS: atom_id res chain seq x y z
N MET A 1 13.98 0.42 4.32
CA MET A 1 14.19 0.41 5.79
C MET A 1 15.58 -0.14 6.03
N LYS A 2 16.38 0.47 6.89
CA LYS A 2 17.76 0.05 7.15
C LYS A 2 17.90 -0.50 8.56
N CYS A 3 18.73 -1.53 8.73
CA CYS A 3 18.98 -2.06 10.06
C CYS A 3 19.69 -1.01 10.92
N PRO A 4 19.18 -0.66 12.12
CA PRO A 4 19.80 0.35 12.99
C PRO A 4 21.18 -0.06 13.53
N VAL A 5 21.62 -1.30 13.29
CA VAL A 5 22.88 -1.86 13.81
C VAL A 5 23.95 -2.00 12.74
N CYS A 6 23.58 -2.39 11.52
CA CYS A 6 24.53 -2.68 10.43
C CYS A 6 24.26 -1.91 9.14
N ASP A 7 23.25 -1.04 9.13
CA ASP A 7 22.77 -0.25 7.97
C ASP A 7 22.27 -1.09 6.77
N SER A 8 22.25 -2.42 6.90
CA SER A 8 21.85 -3.32 5.83
C SER A 8 20.35 -3.21 5.50
N GLU A 9 20.04 -3.35 4.20
CA GLU A 9 18.66 -3.32 3.68
C GLU A 9 18.03 -4.73 3.60
N SER A 10 18.79 -5.77 3.95
CA SER A 10 18.32 -7.16 3.98
C SER A 10 17.66 -7.48 5.32
N TYR A 11 16.34 -7.68 5.28
CA TYR A 11 15.53 -8.04 6.45
C TYR A 11 14.42 -9.05 6.11
N GLU A 12 14.05 -9.85 7.11
CA GLU A 12 12.93 -10.77 7.08
C GLU A 12 11.80 -10.27 7.99
N ILE A 13 10.54 -10.42 7.56
CA ILE A 13 9.36 -10.02 8.34
C ILE A 13 8.95 -11.20 9.24
N LEU A 14 9.16 -11.07 10.55
CA LEU A 14 8.82 -12.13 11.51
C LEU A 14 7.34 -12.11 11.92
N LYS A 15 6.80 -10.91 12.19
CA LYS A 15 5.41 -10.73 12.65
C LYS A 15 4.87 -9.41 12.14
N SER A 16 3.63 -9.41 11.68
CA SER A 16 2.88 -8.19 11.35
C SER A 16 1.62 -8.12 12.21
N LYS A 17 1.38 -7.00 12.88
CA LYS A 17 0.15 -6.74 13.64
C LYS A 17 -0.52 -5.44 13.18
N GLY A 18 -1.85 -5.47 13.08
CA GLY A 18 -2.70 -4.30 12.80
C GLY A 18 -3.28 -4.24 11.38
N LYS A 19 -4.54 -3.78 11.27
CA LYS A 19 -5.26 -3.65 9.97
C LYS A 19 -4.91 -2.37 9.21
N ASN A 20 -4.79 -1.23 9.90
CA ASN A 20 -4.57 0.09 9.29
C ASN A 20 -3.14 0.61 9.49
N ILE A 21 -2.51 0.26 10.60
CA ILE A 21 -1.13 0.56 10.93
C ILE A 21 -0.49 -0.81 11.15
N LYS A 22 0.38 -1.25 10.24
CA LYS A 22 1.09 -2.52 10.39
C LYS A 22 2.36 -2.26 11.16
N GLU A 23 2.35 -2.62 12.44
CA GLU A 23 3.60 -2.81 13.19
C GLU A 23 4.21 -4.11 12.70
N VAL A 24 5.35 -4.00 12.03
CA VAL A 24 6.14 -5.14 11.54
C VAL A 24 7.36 -5.33 12.43
N LEU A 25 7.52 -6.55 12.93
CA LEU A 25 8.76 -6.99 13.55
C LEU A 25 9.66 -7.52 12.44
N LEU A 26 10.75 -6.82 12.19
CA LEU A 26 11.75 -7.15 11.18
C LEU A 26 12.96 -7.77 11.87
N LYS A 27 13.59 -8.75 11.21
CA LYS A 27 14.87 -9.32 11.61
C LYS A 27 15.88 -9.06 10.50
N CYS A 28 17.00 -8.44 10.83
CA CYS A 28 18.08 -8.28 9.87
C CYS A 28 18.74 -9.63 9.59
N ASN A 29 18.95 -9.93 8.30
CA ASN A 29 19.58 -11.18 7.89
C ASN A 29 21.11 -11.16 8.06
N GLU A 30 21.72 -9.98 8.15
CA GLU A 30 23.17 -9.84 8.24
C GLU A 30 23.68 -9.84 9.68
N CYS A 31 23.09 -9.04 10.58
CA CYS A 31 23.50 -8.99 11.98
C CYS A 31 22.56 -9.74 12.95
N GLY A 32 21.44 -10.28 12.46
CA GLY A 32 20.45 -10.97 13.28
C GLY A 32 19.59 -10.08 14.18
N ASN A 33 19.80 -8.75 14.16
CA ASN A 33 19.07 -7.81 15.01
C ASN A 33 17.58 -7.76 14.67
N THR A 34 16.72 -7.80 15.69
CA THR A 34 15.27 -7.65 15.54
C THR A 34 14.82 -6.26 15.93
N PHE A 35 14.12 -5.56 15.04
CA PHE A 35 13.61 -4.21 15.27
C PHE A 35 12.15 -4.08 14.81
N ARG A 36 11.42 -3.11 15.37
CA ARG A 36 10.02 -2.85 15.03
C ARG A 36 9.93 -1.62 14.15
N GLU A 37 9.12 -1.71 13.11
CA GLU A 37 8.83 -0.62 12.18
C GLU A 37 7.33 -0.47 12.02
N THR A 38 6.89 0.77 11.81
CA THR A 38 5.47 1.09 11.72
C THR A 38 5.13 1.52 10.30
N ILE A 39 4.51 0.62 9.54
CA ILE A 39 4.08 0.90 8.18
C ILE A 39 2.64 1.40 8.22
N LYS A 40 2.44 2.66 7.83
CA LYS A 40 1.11 3.18 7.52
C LYS A 40 0.77 2.74 6.11
N ILE A 41 -0.18 1.82 5.97
CA ILE A 41 -0.72 1.48 4.64
C ILE A 41 -1.72 2.58 4.30
N PRO A 42 -1.54 3.32 3.20
CA PRO A 42 -2.53 4.29 2.78
C PRO A 42 -3.85 3.56 2.55
N LYS A 43 -4.93 4.07 3.14
CA LYS A 43 -6.25 3.50 2.92
C LYS A 43 -6.66 3.79 1.48
N MET A 44 -7.29 2.82 0.83
CA MET A 44 -8.01 3.09 -0.40
C MET A 44 -9.05 4.18 -0.13
N VAL A 45 -9.05 5.21 -0.94
CA VAL A 45 -10.03 6.29 -0.93
C VAL A 45 -11.15 5.95 -1.90
N GLU A 46 -12.38 6.21 -1.47
CA GLU A 46 -13.54 6.10 -2.33
C GLU A 46 -13.67 7.36 -3.16
N ILE A 47 -13.49 7.22 -4.47
CA ILE A 47 -13.67 8.31 -5.41
C ILE A 47 -14.88 8.04 -6.32
N ARG A 48 -15.57 9.13 -6.68
CA ARG A 48 -16.71 9.06 -7.59
C ARG A 48 -16.21 9.29 -9.00
N VAL A 49 -16.44 8.33 -9.88
CA VAL A 49 -16.13 8.41 -11.29
C VAL A 49 -17.41 8.55 -12.12
N ILE A 50 -17.30 9.28 -13.22
CA ILE A 50 -18.36 9.43 -14.21
C ILE A 50 -17.87 8.74 -15.48
N ILE A 51 -18.54 7.65 -15.85
CA ILE A 51 -18.26 6.88 -17.05
C ILE A 51 -19.24 7.37 -18.12
N SER A 52 -18.74 8.17 -19.05
CA SER A 52 -19.51 8.58 -20.22
C SER A 52 -19.46 7.48 -21.27
N LYS A 53 -20.62 6.93 -21.63
CA LYS A 53 -20.78 5.90 -22.66
C LYS A 53 -21.86 6.36 -23.64
N PHE A 54 -21.43 6.89 -24.79
CA PHE A 54 -22.32 7.48 -25.80
C PHE A 54 -23.27 8.52 -25.18
N GLU A 55 -24.59 8.31 -25.28
CA GLU A 55 -25.63 9.19 -24.73
C GLU A 55 -25.92 8.94 -23.23
N GLU A 56 -25.27 7.95 -22.63
CA GLU A 56 -25.46 7.58 -21.23
C GLU A 56 -24.26 8.01 -20.38
N SER A 57 -24.53 8.55 -19.19
CA SER A 57 -23.50 8.80 -18.18
C SER A 57 -23.78 7.96 -16.93
N LEU A 58 -22.84 7.13 -16.53
CA LEU A 58 -22.93 6.28 -15.35
C LEU A 58 -22.07 6.87 -14.24
N LYS A 59 -22.66 7.09 -13.07
CA LYS A 59 -21.92 7.52 -11.87
C LYS A 59 -21.62 6.28 -11.04
N LYS A 60 -20.34 6.03 -10.76
CA LYS A 60 -19.91 4.88 -9.97
C LYS A 60 -18.91 5.31 -8.91
N THR A 61 -18.80 4.53 -7.84
CA THR A 61 -17.82 4.75 -6.78
C THR A 61 -16.79 3.64 -6.88
N ILE A 62 -15.51 4.03 -6.95
CA ILE A 62 -14.39 3.09 -7.01
C ILE A 62 -13.44 3.36 -5.85
N LYS A 63 -12.65 2.35 -5.50
CA LYS A 63 -11.64 2.42 -4.44
C LYS A 63 -10.27 2.43 -5.08
N LEU A 64 -9.51 3.50 -4.87
CA LEU A 64 -8.14 3.64 -5.38
C LEU A 64 -7.19 3.98 -4.24
N TYR A 65 -5.92 3.65 -4.38
CA TYR A 65 -4.92 4.23 -3.48
C TYR A 65 -4.73 5.72 -3.80
N PRO A 66 -4.49 6.58 -2.79
CA PRO A 66 -4.34 8.02 -2.98
C PRO A 66 -3.17 8.40 -3.89
N ASP A 67 -2.16 7.53 -4.00
CA ASP A 67 -0.98 7.71 -4.83
C ASP A 67 -1.10 7.01 -6.20
N GLU A 68 -2.28 6.44 -6.51
CA GLU A 68 -2.54 5.72 -7.77
C GLU A 68 -2.90 6.70 -8.89
N ILE A 69 -2.22 6.57 -10.04
CA ILE A 69 -2.45 7.39 -11.23
C ILE A 69 -3.20 6.53 -12.24
N LEU A 70 -4.35 7.01 -12.71
CA LEU A 70 -5.13 6.35 -13.75
C LEU A 70 -4.67 6.79 -15.14
N GLU A 71 -4.42 5.83 -16.02
CA GLU A 71 -4.01 6.10 -17.40
C GLU A 71 -5.06 5.66 -18.44
N ILE A 72 -4.96 6.22 -19.65
CA ILE A 72 -5.85 5.86 -20.76
C ILE A 72 -5.54 4.42 -21.20
N GLY A 73 -6.56 3.58 -21.27
CA GLY A 73 -6.44 2.16 -21.63
C GLY A 73 -6.35 1.22 -20.43
N GLU A 74 -6.29 1.77 -19.22
CA GLU A 74 -6.32 1.00 -17.99
C GLU A 74 -7.72 0.43 -17.73
N VAL A 75 -7.77 -0.83 -17.28
CA VAL A 75 -9.03 -1.54 -17.02
C VAL A 75 -9.38 -1.41 -15.54
N LEU A 76 -10.38 -0.57 -15.26
CA LEU A 76 -10.94 -0.46 -13.93
C LEU A 76 -11.95 -1.59 -13.69
N MET A 77 -11.70 -2.40 -12.66
CA MET A 77 -12.71 -3.34 -12.14
C MET A 77 -13.74 -2.58 -11.33
N VAL A 78 -14.74 -2.04 -12.03
CA VAL A 78 -15.84 -1.26 -11.45
C VAL A 78 -17.01 -2.13 -11.08
#